data_AF-A0A7R9LBG9-F1
#
_entry.id   AF-A0A7R9LBG9-F1
#
_cell.length_a   1.000
_cell.length_b   1.000
_cell.length_c   1.000
_cell.angle_alpha   90.00
_cell.angle_beta   90.00
_cell.angle_gamma   90.00
#
_symmetry.space_group_name_H-M   'P 1'
#
loop_
_entity.id
_entity.type
_entity.pdbx_description
1 polymer ?
#
loop_
_entity_poly.entity_id
_entity_poly.type
_entity_poly.pdbx_seq_one_letter_code
_entity_poly.pdbx_strand_id
1 'polypeptide(L)'
;MESVLADGLNCVDHWFAAQEASRLVRNKEKAVLGLVHEDLVISDILDQYRTFQLIEKLLPAPTQLSEQWTHQLTPTTQRILVEKYYDFSDSVIREILGKKLSGRNRKDLDDVSDKTSVGIKSCRRQFDNVKRVYKTVEDMSGNLSLNIQTNFLLPKNLAQKYAAVVYIANNRFETNKRKLQYLQFSDYCSVVTEMMANWSCSDPDCKYEETSMDIDREFLQNLRELRVLLEREAIDEHKTLVMRILKTKVSDRKLADIDSMFKVMIVRVSLSRNVINIAYGLNHSKEMRDLFLDIVEKIIEPSKSAKLTVSDMTLLMSLYKESPQFMEPFKTNKELLSVWERFMNTFNSCVLKMYR
;
A
#
# COMPACT_ATOMS: atom_id res chain seq x y z
N MET A 1 -27.14 22.73 -7.98
CA MET A 1 -26.43 21.88 -8.97
C MET A 1 -25.10 21.37 -8.41
N GLU A 2 -24.17 22.24 -7.97
CA GLU A 2 -22.91 21.78 -7.33
C GLU A 2 -23.11 21.12 -5.96
N SER A 3 -24.04 21.61 -5.12
CA SER A 3 -24.35 21.00 -3.80
C SER A 3 -24.96 19.60 -3.93
N VAL A 4 -25.80 19.38 -4.93
CA VAL A 4 -26.51 18.11 -5.13
C VAL A 4 -25.72 17.11 -6.01
N LEU A 5 -24.79 17.56 -6.86
CA LEU A 5 -23.80 16.68 -7.49
C LEU A 5 -22.77 16.16 -6.48
N ALA A 6 -22.42 16.97 -5.47
CA ALA A 6 -21.60 16.54 -4.34
C ALA A 6 -22.34 15.54 -3.42
N ASP A 7 -23.66 15.68 -3.25
CA ASP A 7 -24.50 14.71 -2.51
C ASP A 7 -24.93 13.49 -3.35
N GLY A 8 -24.96 13.60 -4.68
CA GLY A 8 -25.10 12.48 -5.61
C GLY A 8 -23.94 11.49 -5.51
N LEU A 9 -22.77 11.95 -5.07
CA LEU A 9 -21.60 11.11 -4.80
C LEU A 9 -21.71 10.33 -3.47
N ASN A 10 -22.44 10.85 -2.47
CA ASN A 10 -22.87 10.04 -1.32
C ASN A 10 -23.85 8.92 -1.73
N CYS A 11 -24.50 9.04 -2.89
CA CYS A 11 -25.37 8.01 -3.47
C CYS A 11 -24.64 6.94 -4.29
N VAL A 12 -23.35 7.12 -4.61
CA VAL A 12 -22.55 6.11 -5.33
C VAL A 12 -22.19 4.93 -4.40
N ASP A 13 -22.23 5.15 -3.07
CA ASP A 13 -22.02 4.10 -2.07
C ASP A 13 -23.31 3.56 -1.43
N HIS A 14 -24.41 4.34 -1.41
CA HIS A 14 -25.66 3.94 -0.75
C HIS A 14 -26.94 3.94 -1.57
N TRP A 15 -26.94 4.43 -2.83
CA TRP A 15 -28.13 4.69 -3.68
C TRP A 15 -29.45 4.60 -2.90
N PHE A 16 -29.76 5.65 -2.14
CA PHE A 16 -31.10 5.82 -1.61
C PHE A 16 -32.08 5.82 -2.79
N ALA A 17 -33.28 5.25 -2.63
CA ALA A 17 -34.34 5.47 -3.60
C ALA A 17 -34.51 7.00 -3.78
N ALA A 18 -34.83 7.49 -4.97
CA ALA A 18 -34.89 8.94 -5.23
C ALA A 18 -35.76 9.71 -4.21
N GLN A 19 -36.79 9.05 -3.68
CA GLN A 19 -37.65 9.54 -2.59
C GLN A 19 -36.91 9.71 -1.25
N GLU A 20 -36.01 8.80 -0.92
CA GLU A 20 -35.24 8.82 0.33
C GLU A 20 -34.05 9.79 0.23
N ALA A 21 -33.41 9.90 -0.94
CA ALA A 21 -32.48 10.98 -1.25
C ALA A 21 -33.15 12.36 -1.14
N SER A 22 -34.39 12.49 -1.64
CA SER A 22 -35.18 13.72 -1.52
C SER A 22 -35.45 14.14 -0.07
N ARG A 23 -35.81 13.18 0.79
CA ARG A 23 -35.97 13.43 2.23
C ARG A 23 -34.67 13.89 2.89
N LEU A 24 -33.53 13.29 2.53
CA LEU A 24 -32.22 13.66 3.07
C LEU A 24 -31.79 15.08 2.65
N VAL A 25 -31.93 15.41 1.36
CA VAL A 25 -31.59 16.74 0.82
C VAL A 25 -32.47 17.82 1.45
N ARG A 26 -33.78 17.58 1.56
CA ARG A 26 -34.70 18.53 2.21
C ARG A 26 -34.39 18.73 3.69
N ASN A 27 -33.96 17.68 4.39
CA ASN A 27 -33.55 17.77 5.79
C ASN A 27 -32.23 18.54 5.98
N LYS A 28 -31.25 18.36 5.08
CA LYS A 28 -29.99 19.10 5.09
C LYS A 28 -30.17 20.57 4.72
N GLU A 29 -30.95 20.85 3.68
CA GLU A 29 -31.18 22.21 3.17
C GLU A 29 -32.53 22.78 3.66
N LYS A 30 -32.98 22.38 4.85
CA LYS A 30 -34.31 22.73 5.40
C LYS A 30 -34.58 24.24 5.44
N ALA A 31 -33.53 25.04 5.65
CA ALA A 31 -33.62 26.51 5.65
C ALA A 31 -33.98 27.10 4.27
N VAL A 32 -33.62 26.40 3.18
CA VAL A 32 -33.80 26.86 1.80
C VAL A 32 -34.99 26.15 1.14
N LEU A 33 -35.11 24.83 1.35
CA LEU A 33 -36.12 23.98 0.71
C LEU A 33 -37.38 23.76 1.57
N GLY A 34 -37.44 24.34 2.77
CA GLY A 34 -38.55 24.13 3.71
C GLY A 34 -39.92 24.56 3.17
N LEU A 35 -39.94 25.57 2.29
CA LEU A 35 -41.15 26.11 1.67
C LEU A 35 -41.42 25.56 0.26
N VAL A 36 -40.52 24.74 -0.30
CA VAL A 36 -40.67 24.17 -1.63
C VAL A 36 -41.56 22.92 -1.56
N HIS A 37 -42.48 22.79 -2.51
CA HIS A 37 -43.37 21.62 -2.60
C HIS A 37 -42.56 20.33 -2.80
N GLU A 38 -42.92 19.27 -2.08
CA GLU A 38 -42.15 18.02 -2.05
C GLU A 38 -41.99 17.40 -3.43
N ASP A 39 -43.05 17.40 -4.24
CA ASP A 39 -43.01 16.88 -5.61
C ASP A 39 -42.01 17.60 -6.52
N LEU A 40 -41.79 18.91 -6.31
CA LEU A 40 -40.80 19.68 -7.08
C LEU A 40 -39.38 19.29 -6.68
N VAL A 41 -39.14 19.07 -5.38
CA VAL A 41 -37.85 18.59 -4.87
C VAL A 41 -37.57 17.17 -5.37
N ILE A 42 -38.57 16.29 -5.36
CA ILE A 42 -38.45 14.93 -5.90
C ILE A 42 -38.15 14.96 -7.40
N SER A 43 -38.87 15.79 -8.17
CA SER A 43 -38.66 15.91 -9.62
C SER A 43 -37.26 16.42 -9.96
N ASP A 44 -36.78 17.48 -9.29
CA ASP A 44 -35.44 18.01 -9.50
C ASP A 44 -34.36 16.97 -9.19
N ILE A 45 -34.52 16.22 -8.09
CA ILE A 45 -33.59 15.15 -7.72
C ILE A 45 -33.60 14.03 -8.77
N LEU A 46 -34.77 13.61 -9.25
CA LEU A 46 -34.87 12.62 -10.33
C LEU A 46 -34.15 13.06 -11.60
N ASP A 47 -34.27 14.34 -11.98
CA ASP A 47 -33.58 14.89 -13.15
C ASP A 47 -32.06 14.97 -12.96
N GLN A 48 -31.62 15.27 -11.73
CA GLN A 48 -30.20 15.21 -11.39
C GLN A 48 -29.64 13.79 -11.42
N TYR A 49 -30.41 12.79 -10.97
CA TYR A 49 -30.02 11.37 -11.13
C TYR A 49 -29.91 10.97 -12.59
N ARG A 50 -30.86 11.39 -13.45
CA ARG A 50 -30.79 11.12 -14.90
C ARG A 50 -29.56 11.76 -15.52
N THR A 51 -29.25 12.99 -15.13
CA THR A 51 -28.06 13.70 -15.61
C THR A 51 -26.78 13.01 -15.12
N PHE A 52 -26.72 12.60 -13.85
CA PHE A 52 -25.60 11.84 -13.31
C PHE A 52 -25.39 10.52 -14.06
N GLN A 53 -26.45 9.78 -14.42
CA GLN A 53 -26.33 8.55 -15.21
C GLN A 53 -25.70 8.77 -16.60
N LEU A 54 -25.82 9.97 -17.17
CA LEU A 54 -25.14 10.33 -18.41
C LEU A 54 -23.66 10.64 -18.14
N ILE A 55 -23.37 11.43 -17.11
CA ILE A 55 -22.01 11.79 -16.69
C ILE A 55 -21.22 10.56 -16.23
N GLU A 56 -21.85 9.62 -15.53
CA GLU A 56 -21.23 8.41 -14.98
C GLU A 56 -20.57 7.57 -16.08
N LYS A 57 -21.12 7.56 -17.29
CA LYS A 57 -20.55 6.86 -18.45
C LYS A 57 -19.21 7.44 -18.89
N LEU A 58 -18.93 8.69 -18.53
CA LEU A 58 -17.70 9.42 -18.87
C LEU A 58 -16.65 9.34 -17.75
N LEU A 59 -17.05 9.09 -16.50
CA LEU A 59 -16.13 8.99 -15.35
C LEU A 59 -15.04 7.89 -15.49
N PRO A 60 -15.28 6.76 -16.17
CA PRO A 60 -14.21 5.81 -16.52
C PRO A 60 -13.04 6.41 -17.31
N ALA A 61 -13.25 7.50 -18.05
CA ALA A 61 -12.24 8.19 -18.85
C ALA A 61 -12.19 9.68 -18.47
N PRO A 62 -11.50 10.04 -17.36
CA PRO A 62 -11.50 11.41 -16.83
C PRO A 62 -11.07 12.49 -17.83
N THR A 63 -10.15 12.17 -18.75
CA THR A 63 -9.73 13.08 -19.83
C THR A 63 -10.87 13.39 -20.80
N GLN A 64 -11.70 12.41 -21.15
CA GLN A 64 -12.88 12.62 -21.99
C GLN A 64 -13.95 13.45 -21.27
N LEU A 65 -14.08 13.30 -19.95
CA LEU A 65 -14.98 14.14 -19.15
C LEU A 65 -14.53 15.62 -19.14
N SER A 66 -13.22 15.89 -19.19
CA SER A 66 -12.71 17.26 -19.28
C SER A 66 -12.88 17.89 -20.67
N GLU A 67 -12.92 17.08 -21.73
CA GLU A 67 -12.97 17.56 -23.12
C GLU A 67 -14.39 17.64 -23.72
N GLN A 68 -15.38 17.04 -23.06
CA GLN A 68 -16.78 17.04 -23.53
C GLN A 68 -17.47 18.40 -23.36
N TRP A 69 -18.34 18.74 -24.31
CA TRP A 69 -19.09 20.01 -24.35
C TRP A 69 -20.58 19.86 -24.04
N THR A 70 -21.06 18.64 -23.80
CA THR A 70 -22.47 18.30 -23.61
C THR A 70 -23.00 18.73 -22.24
N HIS A 71 -22.17 18.62 -21.22
CA HIS A 71 -22.49 19.00 -19.85
C HIS A 71 -21.55 20.13 -19.41
N GLN A 72 -22.10 21.31 -19.15
CA GLN A 72 -21.35 22.46 -18.67
C GLN A 72 -21.01 22.27 -17.18
N LEU A 73 -19.92 21.53 -16.92
CA LEU A 73 -19.40 21.30 -15.57
C LEU A 73 -18.20 22.20 -15.31
N THR A 74 -18.17 22.84 -14.14
CA THR A 74 -16.98 23.60 -13.70
C THR A 74 -15.79 22.64 -13.52
N PRO A 75 -14.54 23.06 -13.76
CA PRO A 75 -13.36 22.22 -13.53
C PRO A 75 -13.29 21.66 -12.10
N THR A 76 -13.76 22.45 -11.12
CA THR A 76 -13.87 22.03 -9.71
C THR A 76 -14.84 20.86 -9.55
N THR A 77 -16.03 20.96 -10.15
CA THR A 77 -17.04 19.89 -10.11
C THR A 77 -16.55 18.62 -10.80
N GLN A 78 -15.86 18.74 -11.94
CA GLN A 78 -15.26 17.59 -12.62
C GLN A 78 -14.25 16.86 -11.73
N ARG A 79 -13.34 17.60 -11.06
CA ARG A 79 -12.40 17.00 -10.10
C ARG A 79 -13.11 16.24 -8.98
N ILE A 80 -14.12 16.85 -8.36
CA ILE A 80 -14.86 16.23 -7.25
C ILE A 80 -15.55 14.94 -7.72
N LEU A 81 -16.18 14.97 -8.90
CA LEU A 81 -16.84 13.80 -9.47
C LEU A 81 -15.85 12.66 -9.75
N VAL A 82 -14.72 12.97 -10.37
CA VAL A 82 -13.66 12.00 -10.67
C VAL A 82 -13.06 11.44 -9.38
N GLU A 83 -12.68 12.31 -8.44
CA GLU A 83 -12.12 11.90 -7.15
C GLU A 83 -13.06 10.96 -6.41
N LYS A 84 -14.35 11.30 -6.27
CA LYS A 84 -15.32 10.45 -5.57
C LYS A 84 -15.66 9.17 -6.31
N TYR A 85 -15.66 9.19 -7.64
CA TYR A 85 -15.89 7.98 -8.43
C TYR A 85 -14.75 6.97 -8.26
N TYR A 86 -13.51 7.46 -8.23
CA TYR A 86 -12.30 6.66 -8.01
C TYR A 86 -11.98 6.43 -6.52
N ASP A 87 -12.65 7.10 -5.59
CA ASP A 87 -12.47 6.82 -4.18
C ASP A 87 -12.94 5.39 -3.84
N PHE A 88 -12.28 4.79 -2.85
CA PHE A 88 -12.50 3.41 -2.48
C PHE A 88 -12.42 3.19 -0.97
N SER A 89 -13.07 2.11 -0.52
CA SER A 89 -12.98 1.67 0.86
C SER A 89 -11.73 0.81 1.08
N ASP A 90 -10.94 1.17 2.09
CA ASP A 90 -9.77 0.41 2.51
C ASP A 90 -10.12 -1.06 2.84
N SER A 91 -11.33 -1.33 3.38
CA SER A 91 -11.78 -2.70 3.70
C SER A 91 -12.12 -3.51 2.45
N VAL A 92 -12.68 -2.88 1.42
CA VAL A 92 -13.00 -3.52 0.13
C VAL A 92 -11.70 -3.85 -0.61
N ILE A 93 -10.79 -2.89 -0.71
CA ILE A 93 -9.49 -3.13 -1.34
C ILE A 93 -8.73 -4.23 -0.62
N ARG A 94 -8.74 -4.25 0.71
CA ARG A 94 -8.10 -5.29 1.50
C ARG A 94 -8.58 -6.71 1.14
N GLU A 95 -9.88 -6.90 0.85
CA GLU A 95 -10.44 -8.21 0.44
C GLU A 95 -10.20 -8.55 -1.05
N ILE A 96 -9.93 -7.54 -1.88
CA ILE A 96 -9.61 -7.69 -3.30
C ILE A 96 -8.12 -8.00 -3.51
N LEU A 97 -7.24 -7.47 -2.65
CA LEU A 97 -5.80 -7.71 -2.69
C LEU A 97 -5.45 -9.20 -2.54
N GLY A 98 -4.27 -9.56 -3.05
CA GLY A 98 -3.78 -10.95 -3.05
C GLY A 98 -4.53 -11.89 -4.00
N LYS A 99 -5.52 -11.38 -4.75
CA LYS A 99 -6.22 -12.11 -5.81
C LYS A 99 -5.89 -11.52 -7.17
N LYS A 100 -5.90 -12.35 -8.22
CA LYS A 100 -5.70 -11.87 -9.59
C LYS A 100 -6.85 -10.93 -9.98
N LEU A 101 -6.55 -9.79 -10.60
CA LEU A 101 -7.54 -8.83 -11.13
C LEU A 101 -8.26 -9.39 -12.38
N SER A 102 -9.01 -10.47 -12.20
CA SER A 102 -9.64 -11.25 -13.27
C SER A 102 -11.16 -11.10 -13.27
N GLY A 103 -11.80 -11.46 -14.39
CA GLY A 103 -13.27 -11.45 -14.49
C GLY A 103 -13.96 -12.44 -13.55
N ARG A 104 -13.27 -13.49 -13.08
CA ARG A 104 -13.81 -14.45 -12.09
C ARG A 104 -14.00 -13.76 -10.74
N ASN A 105 -12.96 -13.07 -10.27
CA ASN A 105 -12.96 -12.35 -9.00
C ASN A 105 -14.02 -11.25 -8.90
N ARG A 106 -14.44 -10.71 -10.06
CA ARG A 106 -15.55 -9.76 -10.13
C ARG A 106 -16.91 -10.37 -9.77
N LYS A 107 -17.10 -11.68 -10.01
CA LYS A 107 -18.34 -12.40 -9.68
C LYS A 107 -18.47 -12.69 -8.18
N ASP A 108 -17.34 -12.80 -7.48
CA ASP A 108 -17.29 -13.11 -6.06
C ASP A 108 -17.32 -11.84 -5.18
N LEU A 109 -17.73 -10.69 -5.74
CA LEU A 109 -17.81 -9.42 -5.01
C LEU A 109 -19.03 -9.34 -4.08
N ASP A 110 -19.99 -10.25 -4.20
CA ASP A 110 -21.12 -10.37 -3.28
C ASP A 110 -20.61 -10.75 -1.87
N ASP A 111 -19.68 -11.70 -1.75
CA ASP A 111 -19.03 -12.04 -0.48
C ASP A 111 -18.26 -10.84 0.12
N VAL A 112 -17.61 -10.03 -0.73
CA VAL A 112 -16.88 -8.82 -0.29
C VAL A 112 -17.85 -7.77 0.22
N SER A 113 -18.97 -7.58 -0.49
CA SER A 113 -20.07 -6.70 -0.07
C SER A 113 -20.58 -7.09 1.32
N ASP A 114 -20.87 -8.37 1.54
CA ASP A 114 -21.38 -8.88 2.81
C ASP A 114 -20.37 -8.68 3.95
N LYS A 115 -19.09 -9.00 3.72
CA LYS A 115 -18.04 -8.84 4.74
C LYS A 115 -17.76 -7.39 5.12
N THR A 116 -17.79 -6.49 4.15
CA THR A 116 -17.38 -5.09 4.34
C THR A 116 -18.55 -4.16 4.63
N SER A 117 -19.78 -4.65 4.47
CA SER A 117 -21.02 -3.84 4.50
C SER A 117 -21.02 -2.70 3.48
N VAL A 118 -20.20 -2.77 2.44
CA VAL A 118 -20.18 -1.84 1.32
C VAL A 118 -21.06 -2.40 0.21
N GLY A 119 -21.97 -1.59 -0.34
CA GLY A 119 -22.91 -2.06 -1.35
C GLY A 119 -22.24 -2.66 -2.58
N ILE A 120 -22.77 -3.78 -3.09
CA ILE A 120 -22.22 -4.53 -4.23
C ILE A 120 -21.89 -3.68 -5.47
N LYS A 121 -22.69 -2.64 -5.76
CA LYS A 121 -22.42 -1.72 -6.87
C LYS A 121 -21.12 -0.94 -6.66
N SER A 122 -20.89 -0.45 -5.44
CA SER A 122 -19.65 0.23 -5.05
C SER A 122 -18.46 -0.73 -5.08
N CYS A 123 -18.60 -1.94 -4.54
CA CYS A 123 -17.55 -2.98 -4.65
C CYS A 123 -17.16 -3.25 -6.11
N ARG A 124 -18.14 -3.38 -7.02
CA ARG A 124 -17.91 -3.55 -8.46
C ARG A 124 -17.22 -2.34 -9.09
N ARG A 125 -17.65 -1.12 -8.76
CA ARG A 125 -17.02 0.14 -9.21
C ARG A 125 -15.55 0.19 -8.80
N GLN A 126 -15.27 -0.03 -7.51
CA GLN A 126 -13.91 0.00 -6.95
C GLN A 126 -13.00 -1.02 -7.64
N PHE A 127 -13.48 -2.26 -7.82
CA PHE A 127 -12.76 -3.30 -8.55
C PHE A 127 -12.48 -2.91 -10.02
N ASP A 128 -13.51 -2.42 -10.72
CA ASP A 128 -13.39 -2.02 -12.13
C ASP A 128 -12.44 -0.82 -12.30
N ASN A 129 -12.42 0.12 -11.34
CA ASN A 129 -11.48 1.23 -11.31
C ASN A 129 -10.04 0.76 -11.07
N VAL A 130 -9.79 -0.11 -10.09
CA VAL A 130 -8.46 -0.70 -9.85
C VAL A 130 -7.95 -1.40 -11.10
N LYS A 131 -8.80 -2.21 -11.74
CA LYS A 131 -8.44 -2.91 -12.98
C LYS A 131 -8.12 -1.95 -14.12
N ARG A 132 -8.85 -0.84 -14.24
CA ARG A 132 -8.60 0.19 -15.25
C ARG A 132 -7.27 0.88 -15.01
N VAL A 133 -7.02 1.33 -13.78
CA VAL A 133 -5.75 1.96 -13.39
C VAL A 133 -4.58 1.03 -13.66
N TYR A 134 -4.67 -0.23 -13.24
CA TYR A 134 -3.64 -1.25 -13.49
C TYR A 134 -3.31 -1.35 -14.98
N LYS A 135 -4.31 -1.54 -15.83
CA LYS A 135 -4.11 -1.69 -17.28
C LYS A 135 -3.52 -0.45 -17.96
N THR A 136 -3.84 0.74 -17.47
CA THR A 136 -3.31 1.97 -18.06
C THR A 136 -1.84 2.15 -17.75
N VAL A 137 -1.38 1.70 -16.57
CA VAL A 137 0.00 1.92 -16.10
C VAL A 137 0.91 0.70 -16.23
N GLU A 138 0.39 -0.45 -16.67
CA GLU A 138 1.15 -1.71 -16.69
C GLU A 138 2.40 -1.68 -17.57
N ASP A 139 2.35 -0.92 -18.66
CA ASP A 139 3.48 -0.76 -19.60
C ASP A 139 4.16 0.62 -19.48
N MET A 140 3.82 1.42 -18.46
CA MET A 140 4.38 2.77 -18.30
C MET A 140 5.63 2.76 -17.41
N SER A 141 6.67 3.46 -17.86
CA SER A 141 7.87 3.76 -17.08
C SER A 141 7.73 5.06 -16.25
N GLY A 142 8.71 5.32 -15.38
CA GLY A 142 8.76 6.54 -14.56
C GLY A 142 7.97 6.45 -13.26
N ASN A 143 7.51 7.59 -12.72
CA ASN A 143 6.86 7.62 -11.42
C ASN A 143 5.39 7.14 -11.50
N LEU A 144 5.11 5.98 -10.91
CA LEU A 144 3.78 5.36 -10.93
C LEU A 144 2.67 6.28 -10.42
N SER A 145 2.90 6.98 -9.30
CA SER A 145 1.91 7.89 -8.72
C SER A 145 1.64 9.09 -9.63
N LEU A 146 2.66 9.60 -10.34
CA LEU A 146 2.49 10.68 -11.31
C LEU A 146 1.76 10.20 -12.55
N ASN A 147 2.09 9.01 -13.06
CA ASN A 147 1.40 8.40 -14.21
C ASN A 147 -0.10 8.26 -13.93
N ILE A 148 -0.47 7.80 -12.73
CA ILE A 148 -1.87 7.69 -12.30
C ILE A 148 -2.53 9.07 -12.19
N GLN A 149 -1.88 10.05 -11.56
CA GLN A 149 -2.43 11.42 -11.45
C GLN A 149 -2.72 12.01 -12.83
N THR A 150 -1.79 11.90 -13.77
CA THR A 150 -1.91 12.52 -15.09
C THR A 150 -2.98 11.84 -15.94
N ASN A 151 -3.05 10.50 -15.94
CA ASN A 151 -4.00 9.77 -16.78
C ASN A 151 -5.43 9.78 -16.22
N PHE A 152 -5.60 9.87 -14.90
CA PHE A 152 -6.91 9.78 -14.25
C PHE A 152 -7.35 11.09 -13.58
N LEU A 153 -6.53 12.14 -13.63
CA LEU A 153 -6.79 13.45 -13.01
C LEU A 153 -7.09 13.36 -11.50
N LEU A 154 -6.47 12.38 -10.82
CA LEU A 154 -6.69 12.11 -9.40
C LEU A 154 -5.84 13.02 -8.52
N PRO A 155 -6.30 13.35 -7.29
CA PRO A 155 -5.44 14.01 -6.32
C PRO A 155 -4.29 13.09 -5.89
N LYS A 156 -3.16 13.71 -5.52
CA LYS A 156 -1.92 13.01 -5.13
C LYS A 156 -2.14 11.87 -4.15
N ASN A 157 -2.91 12.08 -3.09
CA ASN A 157 -3.13 11.09 -2.05
C ASN A 157 -3.88 9.84 -2.58
N LEU A 158 -4.89 10.03 -3.43
CA LEU A 158 -5.66 8.93 -4.00
C LEU A 158 -4.82 8.17 -5.05
N ALA A 159 -4.05 8.89 -5.86
CA ALA A 159 -3.13 8.28 -6.81
C ALA A 159 -2.03 7.45 -6.13
N GLN A 160 -1.50 7.90 -4.98
CA GLN A 160 -0.55 7.12 -4.17
C GLN A 160 -1.19 5.83 -3.63
N LYS A 161 -2.43 5.91 -3.15
CA LYS A 161 -3.18 4.71 -2.73
C LYS A 161 -3.36 3.73 -3.90
N TYR A 162 -3.74 4.21 -5.08
CA TYR A 162 -3.84 3.38 -6.28
C TYR A 162 -2.50 2.79 -6.70
N ALA A 163 -1.41 3.55 -6.64
CA ALA A 163 -0.06 3.08 -6.92
C ALA A 163 0.30 1.88 -6.03
N ALA A 164 0.01 1.96 -4.73
CA ALA A 164 0.21 0.83 -3.82
C ALA A 164 -0.63 -0.39 -4.22
N VAL A 165 -1.91 -0.21 -4.57
CA VAL A 165 -2.79 -1.32 -4.99
C VAL A 165 -2.25 -2.04 -6.23
N VAL A 166 -1.92 -1.28 -7.27
CA VAL A 166 -1.46 -1.87 -8.54
C VAL A 166 -0.06 -2.47 -8.41
N TYR A 167 0.82 -1.87 -7.60
CA TYR A 167 2.13 -2.43 -7.27
C TYR A 167 2.01 -3.77 -6.53
N ILE A 168 1.11 -3.87 -5.54
CA ILE A 168 0.82 -5.13 -4.85
C ILE A 168 0.27 -6.18 -5.81
N ALA A 169 -0.63 -5.78 -6.71
CA ALA A 169 -1.23 -6.68 -7.69
C ALA A 169 -0.20 -7.18 -8.72
N ASN A 170 0.69 -6.30 -9.21
CA ASN A 170 1.72 -6.62 -10.20
C ASN A 170 2.72 -7.63 -9.63
N ASN A 171 3.26 -7.35 -8.44
CA ASN A 171 4.22 -8.20 -7.74
C ASN A 171 3.55 -9.42 -7.07
N ARG A 172 2.21 -9.48 -7.10
CA ARG A 172 1.38 -10.58 -6.57
C ARG A 172 1.66 -10.88 -5.10
N PHE A 173 1.87 -9.88 -4.25
CA PHE A 173 2.13 -10.13 -2.83
C PHE A 173 0.98 -10.87 -2.17
N GLU A 174 1.32 -11.85 -1.34
CA GLU A 174 0.38 -12.57 -0.49
C GLU A 174 -0.12 -11.65 0.63
N THR A 175 -1.44 -11.58 0.78
CA THR A 175 -2.13 -10.70 1.74
C THR A 175 -3.32 -11.39 2.43
N ASN A 176 -3.66 -12.62 2.03
CA ASN A 176 -4.85 -13.35 2.46
C ASN A 176 -4.56 -14.44 3.50
N LYS A 177 -3.28 -14.73 3.79
CA LYS A 177 -2.92 -15.72 4.82
C LYS A 177 -3.43 -15.29 6.19
N ARG A 178 -3.83 -16.26 7.01
CA ARG A 178 -4.35 -16.03 8.38
C ARG A 178 -3.41 -15.16 9.22
N LYS A 179 -2.10 -15.40 9.12
CA LYS A 179 -1.07 -14.63 9.83
C LYS A 179 -1.01 -13.16 9.44
N LEU A 180 -1.55 -12.78 8.28
CA LEU A 180 -1.58 -11.40 7.78
C LEU A 180 -2.93 -10.71 8.05
N GLN A 181 -3.92 -11.41 8.61
CA GLN A 181 -5.28 -10.89 8.76
C GLN A 181 -5.38 -9.62 9.61
N TYR A 182 -4.47 -9.45 10.58
CA TYR A 182 -4.42 -8.28 11.46
C TYR A 182 -4.01 -6.98 10.75
N LEU A 183 -3.37 -7.07 9.58
CA LEU A 183 -2.91 -5.90 8.81
C LEU A 183 -4.06 -5.28 8.02
N GLN A 184 -4.14 -3.95 8.03
CA GLN A 184 -5.11 -3.19 7.23
C GLN A 184 -4.49 -2.73 5.91
N PHE A 185 -5.33 -2.27 4.96
CA PHE A 185 -4.82 -1.70 3.71
C PHE A 185 -3.84 -0.54 3.95
N SER A 186 -4.10 0.31 4.94
CA SER A 186 -3.21 1.41 5.30
C SER A 186 -1.79 0.94 5.70
N ASP A 187 -1.67 -0.26 6.27
CA ASP A 187 -0.36 -0.84 6.62
C ASP A 187 0.40 -1.24 5.36
N TYR A 188 -0.25 -1.98 4.46
CA TYR A 188 0.32 -2.34 3.15
C TYR A 188 0.66 -1.11 2.30
N CYS A 189 -0.22 -0.12 2.25
CA CYS A 189 -0.01 1.12 1.52
C CYS A 189 1.24 1.85 2.01
N SER A 190 1.44 1.93 3.33
CA SER A 190 2.62 2.56 3.92
C SER A 190 3.89 1.81 3.50
N VAL A 191 3.88 0.48 3.65
CA VAL A 191 5.04 -0.38 3.37
C VAL A 191 5.43 -0.34 1.89
N VAL A 192 4.46 -0.47 1.00
CA VAL A 192 4.70 -0.48 -0.45
C VAL A 192 5.12 0.88 -0.97
N THR A 193 4.68 1.97 -0.34
CA THR A 193 5.18 3.31 -0.69
C THR A 193 6.69 3.42 -0.44
N GLU A 194 7.19 2.89 0.68
CA GLU A 194 8.63 2.84 0.95
C GLU A 194 9.36 1.90 -0.01
N MET A 195 8.74 0.78 -0.39
CA MET A 195 9.32 -0.13 -1.40
C MET A 195 9.44 0.55 -2.77
N MET A 196 8.40 1.23 -3.25
CA MET A 196 8.48 1.96 -4.52
C MET A 196 9.52 3.09 -4.47
N ALA A 197 9.62 3.80 -3.35
CA ALA A 197 10.58 4.90 -3.21
C ALA A 197 12.03 4.43 -3.19
N ASN A 198 12.31 3.26 -2.61
CA ASN A 198 13.66 2.80 -2.33
C ASN A 198 14.09 1.60 -3.14
N TRP A 199 13.19 0.78 -3.69
CA TRP A 199 13.51 -0.45 -4.40
C TRP A 199 13.16 -0.42 -5.89
N SER A 200 12.44 0.58 -6.38
CA SER A 200 12.30 0.80 -7.83
C SER A 200 13.53 1.52 -8.40
N CYS A 201 13.74 1.39 -9.71
CA CYS A 201 14.85 2.05 -10.38
C CYS A 201 14.59 3.56 -10.48
N SER A 202 15.60 4.34 -10.08
CA SER A 202 15.59 5.81 -10.18
C SER A 202 16.56 6.33 -11.23
N ASP A 203 17.29 5.44 -11.92
CA ASP A 203 18.28 5.79 -12.93
C ASP A 203 17.59 6.13 -14.26
N PRO A 204 17.70 7.39 -14.76
CA PRO A 204 17.17 7.76 -16.08
C PRO A 204 17.82 6.97 -17.23
N ASP A 205 19.06 6.49 -17.03
CA ASP A 205 19.84 5.74 -18.02
C ASP A 205 19.75 4.21 -17.77
N CYS A 206 18.71 3.77 -17.05
CA CYS A 206 18.49 2.36 -16.75
C CYS A 206 18.53 1.52 -18.04
N LYS A 207 19.41 0.52 -18.05
CA LYS A 207 19.61 -0.38 -19.20
C LYS A 207 18.49 -1.41 -19.35
N TYR A 208 17.60 -1.49 -18.36
CA TYR A 208 16.49 -2.43 -18.33
C TYR A 208 15.19 -1.69 -18.69
N GLU A 209 14.35 -2.33 -19.52
CA GLU A 209 13.00 -1.85 -19.83
C GLU A 209 12.08 -2.11 -18.63
N GLU A 210 12.31 -1.40 -17.53
CA GLU A 210 11.54 -1.53 -16.29
C GLU A 210 10.32 -0.63 -16.30
N THR A 211 9.20 -1.20 -15.89
CA THR A 211 7.96 -0.46 -15.67
C THR A 211 8.01 0.24 -14.31
N SER A 212 7.12 1.20 -14.12
CA SER A 212 6.93 1.91 -12.86
C SER A 212 6.46 1.02 -11.70
N MET A 213 6.16 -0.26 -11.95
CA MET A 213 5.74 -1.26 -10.95
C MET A 213 6.80 -2.32 -10.64
N ASP A 214 7.95 -2.25 -11.30
CA ASP A 214 9.03 -3.21 -11.11
C ASP A 214 9.96 -2.79 -9.95
N ILE A 215 10.58 -3.80 -9.37
CA ILE A 215 11.72 -3.63 -8.48
C ILE A 215 12.97 -3.60 -9.35
N ASP A 216 13.86 -2.66 -9.04
CA ASP A 216 15.16 -2.48 -9.66
C ASP A 216 15.91 -3.81 -9.75
N ARG A 217 16.14 -4.27 -10.98
CA ARG A 217 16.76 -5.55 -11.26
C ARG A 217 18.24 -5.59 -10.85
N GLU A 218 18.96 -4.48 -11.00
CA GLU A 218 20.36 -4.37 -10.58
C GLU A 218 20.45 -4.45 -9.06
N PHE A 219 19.57 -3.74 -8.35
CA PHE A 219 19.43 -3.86 -6.90
C PHE A 219 19.18 -5.31 -6.47
N LEU A 220 18.22 -6.01 -7.08
CA LEU A 220 17.93 -7.42 -6.77
C LEU A 220 19.14 -8.34 -7.00
N GLN A 221 19.93 -8.08 -8.03
CA GLN A 221 21.16 -8.84 -8.29
C GLN A 221 22.22 -8.54 -7.22
N ASN A 222 22.39 -7.28 -6.83
CA ASN A 222 23.35 -6.84 -5.83
C ASN A 222 23.01 -7.33 -4.41
N LEU A 223 21.73 -7.56 -4.09
CA LEU A 223 21.32 -8.18 -2.82
C LEU A 223 21.97 -9.55 -2.58
N ARG A 224 22.40 -10.25 -3.65
CA ARG A 224 23.05 -11.55 -3.53
C ARG A 224 24.43 -11.46 -2.89
N GLU A 225 25.11 -10.34 -3.03
CA GLU A 225 26.43 -10.09 -2.44
C GLU A 225 26.36 -9.96 -0.91
N LEU A 226 25.18 -9.65 -0.36
CA LEU A 226 24.95 -9.63 1.09
C LEU A 226 25.09 -11.03 1.73
N ARG A 227 25.19 -12.11 0.94
CA ARG A 227 25.46 -13.46 1.44
C ARG A 227 26.80 -13.58 2.18
N VAL A 228 27.73 -12.64 2.02
CA VAL A 228 28.93 -12.57 2.87
C VAL A 228 28.57 -12.49 4.36
N LEU A 229 27.41 -11.89 4.71
CA LEU A 229 26.88 -11.85 6.08
C LEU A 229 26.33 -13.20 6.58
N LEU A 230 26.34 -14.26 5.76
CA LEU A 230 26.00 -15.62 6.18
C LEU A 230 27.22 -16.43 6.63
N GLU A 231 28.43 -15.94 6.39
CA GLU A 231 29.66 -16.55 6.89
C GLU A 231 29.68 -16.52 8.41
N ARG A 232 30.23 -17.57 9.02
CA ARG A 232 30.17 -17.74 10.47
C ARG A 232 30.87 -16.59 11.18
N GLU A 233 32.04 -16.21 10.68
CA GLU A 233 32.88 -15.12 11.17
C GLU A 233 32.12 -13.78 11.09
N ALA A 234 31.46 -13.50 9.95
CA ALA A 234 30.69 -12.28 9.76
C ALA A 234 29.48 -12.21 10.70
N ILE A 235 28.76 -13.33 10.90
CA ILE A 235 27.64 -13.40 11.84
C ILE A 235 28.12 -13.11 13.28
N ASP A 236 29.22 -13.74 13.69
CA ASP A 236 29.76 -13.58 15.04
C ASP A 236 30.30 -12.16 15.29
N GLU A 237 30.92 -11.55 14.29
CA GLU A 237 31.36 -10.14 14.32
C GLU A 237 30.16 -9.18 14.43
N HIS A 238 29.17 -9.31 13.54
CA HIS A 238 27.97 -8.46 13.52
C HIS A 238 27.23 -8.51 14.86
N LYS A 239 27.04 -9.73 15.39
CA LYS A 239 26.46 -9.95 16.72
C LYS A 239 27.24 -9.23 17.81
N THR A 240 28.57 -9.34 17.80
CA THR A 240 29.43 -8.71 18.80
C THR A 240 29.31 -7.20 18.77
N LEU A 241 29.22 -6.61 17.57
CA LEU A 241 29.04 -5.17 17.38
C LEU A 241 27.67 -4.70 17.89
N VAL A 242 26.59 -5.38 17.49
CA VAL A 242 25.23 -5.05 17.95
C VAL A 242 25.14 -5.10 19.47
N MET A 243 25.67 -6.16 20.09
CA MET A 243 25.66 -6.30 21.55
C MET A 243 26.51 -5.25 22.25
N ARG A 244 27.66 -4.87 21.68
CA ARG A 244 28.51 -3.81 22.22
C ARG A 244 27.78 -2.47 22.24
N ILE A 245 27.09 -2.12 21.16
CA ILE A 245 26.35 -0.85 21.07
C ILE A 245 25.09 -0.89 21.94
N LEU A 246 24.42 -2.03 22.01
CA LEU A 246 23.24 -2.19 22.87
C LEU A 246 23.57 -1.95 24.35
N LYS A 247 24.73 -2.42 24.80
CA LYS A 247 25.25 -2.18 26.17
C LYS A 247 25.37 -0.72 26.54
N THR A 248 25.64 0.16 25.58
CA THR A 248 25.77 1.60 25.87
C THR A 248 24.42 2.31 25.90
N LYS A 249 23.36 1.68 25.36
CA LYS A 249 22.02 2.29 25.22
C LYS A 249 21.00 1.78 26.24
N VAL A 250 21.31 0.73 27.00
CA VAL A 250 20.36 0.10 27.92
C VAL A 250 21.00 -0.14 29.29
N SER A 251 20.26 0.12 30.37
CA SER A 251 20.70 -0.11 31.76
C SER A 251 21.06 -1.58 32.02
N ASP A 252 22.03 -1.86 32.88
CA ASP A 252 22.50 -3.23 33.22
C ASP A 252 21.38 -4.20 33.64
N ARG A 253 20.33 -3.70 34.32
CA ARG A 253 19.19 -4.52 34.75
C ARG A 253 18.34 -5.01 33.57
N LYS A 254 17.99 -4.09 32.65
CA LYS A 254 17.38 -4.44 31.36
C LYS A 254 18.34 -5.24 30.49
N LEU A 255 19.65 -5.02 30.60
CA LEU A 255 20.67 -5.73 29.84
C LEU A 255 20.73 -7.22 30.21
N ALA A 256 20.47 -7.62 31.45
CA ALA A 256 20.40 -9.03 31.84
C ALA A 256 19.16 -9.73 31.23
N ASP A 257 18.01 -9.06 31.24
CA ASP A 257 16.78 -9.52 30.59
C ASP A 257 16.94 -9.58 29.06
N ILE A 258 17.57 -8.56 28.50
CA ILE A 258 17.94 -8.44 27.09
C ILE A 258 19.03 -9.46 26.72
N ASP A 259 20.06 -9.73 27.50
CA ASP A 259 21.08 -10.72 27.16
C ASP A 259 20.46 -12.13 27.14
N SER A 260 19.46 -12.39 27.99
CA SER A 260 18.61 -13.59 27.94
C SER A 260 17.71 -13.62 26.68
N MET A 261 17.06 -12.50 26.32
CA MET A 261 16.22 -12.37 25.11
C MET A 261 17.01 -12.32 23.78
N PHE A 262 18.18 -11.68 23.76
CA PHE A 262 19.07 -11.43 22.62
C PHE A 262 20.02 -12.60 22.38
N LYS A 263 20.49 -13.31 23.42
CA LYS A 263 21.08 -14.65 23.22
C LYS A 263 20.06 -15.58 22.59
N VAL A 264 18.77 -15.49 22.91
CA VAL A 264 17.75 -16.27 22.21
C VAL A 264 17.52 -15.74 20.79
N MET A 265 17.47 -14.43 20.53
CA MET A 265 17.11 -13.95 19.19
C MET A 265 18.28 -13.91 18.20
N ILE A 266 19.45 -13.35 18.54
CA ILE A 266 20.59 -13.33 17.62
C ILE A 266 21.25 -14.73 17.53
N VAL A 267 21.16 -15.57 18.57
CA VAL A 267 21.76 -16.93 18.56
C VAL A 267 20.77 -18.07 18.27
N ARG A 268 19.46 -17.96 18.59
CA ARG A 268 18.45 -18.99 18.22
C ARG A 268 17.52 -18.61 17.07
N VAL A 269 17.23 -17.33 16.81
CA VAL A 269 16.27 -16.94 15.75
C VAL A 269 16.89 -16.86 14.37
N SER A 270 18.22 -16.95 14.24
CA SER A 270 18.84 -16.90 12.91
C SER A 270 18.49 -15.56 12.24
N LEU A 271 18.41 -14.44 13.01
CA LEU A 271 17.97 -13.14 12.48
C LEU A 271 18.79 -12.74 11.24
N SER A 272 20.12 -12.80 11.33
CA SER A 272 20.97 -12.50 10.17
C SER A 272 20.66 -13.40 9.00
N ARG A 273 20.59 -14.71 9.22
CA ARG A 273 20.27 -15.65 8.15
C ARG A 273 18.86 -15.44 7.60
N ASN A 274 17.86 -15.09 8.41
CA ASN A 274 16.50 -14.83 7.97
C ASN A 274 16.42 -13.55 7.14
N VAL A 275 17.01 -12.45 7.63
CA VAL A 275 17.04 -11.17 6.92
C VAL A 275 17.76 -11.32 5.59
N ILE A 276 18.94 -11.95 5.58
CA ILE A 276 19.72 -12.14 4.35
C ILE A 276 19.04 -13.14 3.41
N ASN A 277 18.40 -14.19 3.92
CA ASN A 277 17.63 -15.11 3.07
C ASN A 277 16.39 -14.45 2.46
N ILE A 278 15.72 -13.53 3.18
CA ILE A 278 14.62 -12.73 2.62
C ILE A 278 15.18 -11.82 1.52
N ALA A 279 16.27 -11.08 1.80
CA ALA A 279 16.92 -10.21 0.82
C ALA A 279 17.29 -10.96 -0.46
N TYR A 280 17.98 -12.09 -0.31
CA TYR A 280 18.36 -12.97 -1.42
C TYR A 280 17.14 -13.53 -2.15
N GLY A 281 16.10 -13.91 -1.40
CA GLY A 281 14.84 -14.44 -1.90
C GLY A 281 14.09 -13.46 -2.80
N LEU A 282 14.26 -12.14 -2.63
CA LEU A 282 13.57 -11.14 -3.46
C LEU A 282 13.85 -11.31 -4.97
N ASN A 283 14.96 -11.91 -5.36
CA ASN A 283 15.25 -12.21 -6.77
C ASN A 283 14.43 -13.39 -7.34
N HIS A 284 13.66 -14.08 -6.49
CA HIS A 284 12.80 -15.19 -6.86
C HIS A 284 11.33 -14.80 -6.70
N SER A 285 10.55 -14.91 -7.79
CA SER A 285 9.14 -14.49 -7.84
C SER A 285 8.22 -15.14 -6.81
N LYS A 286 8.56 -16.35 -6.33
CA LYS A 286 7.83 -17.01 -5.25
C LYS A 286 8.11 -16.35 -3.89
N GLU A 287 9.38 -16.18 -3.53
CA GLU A 287 9.76 -15.59 -2.25
C GLU A 287 9.40 -14.09 -2.21
N MET A 288 9.49 -13.38 -3.35
CA MET A 288 8.98 -12.02 -3.48
C MET A 288 7.48 -11.95 -3.14
N ARG A 289 6.66 -12.86 -3.67
CA ARG A 289 5.23 -12.93 -3.34
C ARG A 289 5.00 -13.15 -1.84
N ASP A 290 5.81 -13.98 -1.21
CA ASP A 290 5.66 -14.35 0.19
C ASP A 290 6.36 -13.37 1.16
N LEU A 291 6.94 -12.26 0.67
CA LEU A 291 7.72 -11.29 1.47
C LEU A 291 7.04 -10.87 2.79
N PHE A 292 5.77 -10.46 2.75
CA PHE A 292 5.08 -10.03 3.96
C PHE A 292 4.85 -11.19 4.94
N LEU A 293 4.56 -12.38 4.42
CA LEU A 293 4.43 -13.57 5.25
C LEU A 293 5.77 -13.91 5.90
N ASP A 294 6.85 -13.89 5.12
CA ASP A 294 8.21 -14.16 5.59
C ASP A 294 8.66 -13.17 6.67
N ILE A 295 8.37 -11.88 6.53
CA ILE A 295 8.62 -10.89 7.58
C ILE A 295 7.88 -11.27 8.86
N VAL A 296 6.61 -11.68 8.76
CA VAL A 296 5.83 -12.09 9.93
C VAL A 296 6.39 -13.33 10.57
N GLU A 297 6.62 -14.39 9.81
CA GLU A 297 7.02 -15.71 10.33
C GLU A 297 8.47 -15.76 10.82
N LYS A 298 9.39 -15.12 10.09
CA LYS A 298 10.82 -15.24 10.34
C LYS A 298 11.36 -14.14 11.27
N ILE A 299 10.64 -13.03 11.41
CA ILE A 299 11.08 -11.87 12.21
C ILE A 299 10.08 -11.53 13.31
N ILE A 300 8.83 -11.24 12.98
CA ILE A 300 7.85 -10.69 13.92
C ILE A 300 7.39 -11.72 14.96
N GLU A 301 6.97 -12.91 14.55
CA GLU A 301 6.51 -13.97 15.46
C GLU A 301 7.59 -14.40 16.47
N PRO A 302 8.85 -14.64 16.05
CA PRO A 302 9.95 -14.88 16.98
C PRO A 302 10.19 -13.72 17.94
N SER A 303 10.10 -12.48 17.45
CA SER A 303 10.29 -11.28 18.27
C SER A 303 9.16 -11.10 19.29
N LYS A 304 7.90 -11.38 18.91
CA LYS A 304 6.75 -11.38 19.82
C LYS A 304 6.85 -12.53 20.84
N SER A 305 7.33 -13.70 20.43
CA SER A 305 7.57 -14.85 21.32
C SER A 305 8.67 -14.56 22.35
N ALA A 306 9.66 -13.75 21.95
CA ALA A 306 10.68 -13.21 22.84
C ALA A 306 10.17 -12.05 23.73
N LYS A 307 8.90 -11.63 23.60
CA LYS A 307 8.26 -10.54 24.34
C LYS A 307 8.91 -9.17 24.13
N LEU A 308 9.46 -8.92 22.94
CA LEU A 308 9.99 -7.60 22.62
C LEU A 308 8.85 -6.58 22.53
N THR A 309 9.07 -5.40 23.11
CA THR A 309 8.18 -4.27 22.89
C THR A 309 8.46 -3.62 21.54
N VAL A 310 7.55 -2.76 21.07
CA VAL A 310 7.79 -1.96 19.86
C VAL A 310 9.08 -1.16 19.98
N SER A 311 9.36 -0.59 21.16
CA SER A 311 10.60 0.17 21.42
C SER A 311 11.84 -0.71 21.33
N ASP A 312 11.78 -1.94 21.84
CA ASP A 312 12.91 -2.88 21.74
C ASP A 312 13.15 -3.28 20.29
N MET A 313 12.07 -3.50 19.53
CA MET A 313 12.14 -3.82 18.11
C MET A 313 12.74 -2.66 17.30
N THR A 314 12.30 -1.42 17.54
CA THR A 314 12.87 -0.23 16.90
C THR A 314 14.36 -0.09 17.19
N LEU A 315 14.76 -0.23 18.45
CA LEU A 315 16.17 -0.16 18.84
C LEU A 315 16.99 -1.26 18.18
N LEU A 316 16.53 -2.52 18.25
CA LEU A 316 17.22 -3.65 17.65
C LEU A 316 17.41 -3.47 16.14
N MET A 317 16.35 -3.14 15.40
CA MET A 317 16.42 -3.02 13.95
C MET A 317 17.32 -1.85 13.52
N SER A 318 17.36 -0.75 14.28
CA SER A 318 18.32 0.35 14.08
C SER A 318 19.75 -0.12 14.29
N LEU A 319 20.06 -0.74 15.42
CA LEU A 319 21.41 -1.23 15.73
C LEU A 319 21.88 -2.29 14.73
N TYR A 320 20.97 -3.19 14.34
CA TYR A 320 21.23 -4.25 13.39
C TYR A 320 21.56 -3.68 12.01
N LYS A 321 20.81 -2.67 11.54
CA LYS A 321 21.10 -1.93 10.31
C LYS A 321 22.45 -1.18 10.38
N GLU A 322 22.73 -0.50 11.49
CA GLU A 322 23.89 0.41 11.60
C GLU A 322 25.22 -0.33 11.80
N SER A 323 25.21 -1.53 12.40
CA SER A 323 26.45 -2.20 12.81
C SER A 323 27.36 -2.67 11.65
N PRO A 324 26.85 -3.14 10.49
CA PRO A 324 27.71 -3.66 9.42
C PRO A 324 28.70 -2.66 8.83
N GLN A 325 28.45 -1.35 8.92
CA GLN A 325 29.40 -0.32 8.47
C GLN A 325 30.78 -0.42 9.14
N PHE A 326 30.87 -1.10 10.29
CA PHE A 326 32.12 -1.31 11.02
C PHE A 326 32.83 -2.62 10.69
N MET A 327 32.21 -3.50 9.89
CA MET A 327 32.77 -4.79 9.48
C MET A 327 33.64 -4.65 8.22
N GLU A 328 34.65 -5.51 8.09
CA GLU A 328 35.65 -5.42 7.01
C GLU A 328 35.06 -5.47 5.58
N PRO A 329 34.07 -6.34 5.26
CA PRO A 329 33.48 -6.37 3.91
C PRO A 329 32.84 -5.05 3.49
N PHE A 330 32.28 -4.30 4.45
CA PHE A 330 31.58 -3.03 4.20
C PHE A 330 32.52 -1.82 4.20
N LYS A 331 33.61 -1.88 4.97
CA LYS A 331 34.66 -0.83 4.93
C LYS A 331 35.37 -0.79 3.59
N THR A 332 35.60 -1.96 3.00
CA THR A 332 36.34 -2.11 1.75
C THR A 332 35.44 -1.98 0.52
N ASN A 333 34.16 -2.36 0.63
CA ASN A 333 33.18 -2.28 -0.45
C ASN A 333 32.03 -1.31 -0.12
N LYS A 334 32.15 -0.06 -0.58
CA LYS A 334 31.12 0.99 -0.38
C LYS A 334 29.81 0.69 -1.11
N GLU A 335 29.86 -0.03 -2.23
CA GLU A 335 28.67 -0.42 -2.99
C GLU A 335 27.84 -1.42 -2.20
N LEU A 336 28.50 -2.41 -1.58
CA LEU A 336 27.85 -3.37 -0.69
C LEU A 336 27.16 -2.66 0.49
N LEU A 337 27.78 -1.63 1.05
CA LEU A 337 27.17 -0.81 2.11
C LEU A 337 25.94 -0.06 1.61
N SER A 338 26.00 0.58 0.43
CA SER A 338 24.85 1.25 -0.19
C SER A 338 23.67 0.29 -0.40
N VAL A 339 23.95 -0.91 -0.91
CA VAL A 339 22.94 -1.97 -1.12
C VAL A 339 22.31 -2.41 0.20
N TRP A 340 23.14 -2.62 1.23
CA TRP A 340 22.67 -2.94 2.58
C TRP A 340 21.77 -1.85 3.16
N GLU A 341 22.19 -0.59 3.08
CA GLU A 341 21.42 0.54 3.60
C GLU A 341 20.09 0.69 2.86
N ARG A 342 20.11 0.63 1.52
CA ARG A 342 18.92 0.68 0.67
C ARG A 342 17.93 -0.45 1.00
N PHE A 343 18.42 -1.66 1.22
CA PHE A 343 17.58 -2.78 1.64
C PHE A 343 17.02 -2.59 3.06
N MET A 344 17.89 -2.34 4.03
CA MET A 344 17.54 -2.30 5.45
C MET A 344 16.68 -1.10 5.83
N ASN A 345 16.80 0.04 5.13
CA ASN A 345 15.92 1.20 5.33
C ASN A 345 14.46 0.80 5.12
N THR A 346 14.15 0.26 3.94
CA THR A 346 12.81 -0.21 3.60
C THR A 346 12.40 -1.38 4.48
N PHE A 347 13.26 -2.40 4.62
CA PHE A 347 12.95 -3.60 5.39
C PHE A 347 12.62 -3.29 6.85
N ASN A 348 13.37 -2.39 7.50
CA ASN A 348 13.07 -1.93 8.86
C ASN A 348 11.70 -1.25 8.93
N SER A 349 11.39 -0.37 7.97
CA SER A 349 10.09 0.29 7.91
C SER A 349 8.96 -0.73 7.79
N CYS A 350 9.11 -1.74 6.92
CA CYS A 350 8.16 -2.85 6.78
C CYS A 350 7.94 -3.58 8.11
N VAL A 351 9.04 -4.03 8.73
CA VAL A 351 9.02 -4.78 9.99
C VAL A 351 8.32 -3.98 11.09
N LEU A 352 8.69 -2.72 11.29
CA LEU A 352 8.14 -1.89 12.36
C LEU A 352 6.67 -1.55 12.13
N LYS A 353 6.27 -1.31 10.87
CA LYS A 353 4.87 -1.06 10.52
C LYS A 353 4.00 -2.27 10.82
N MET A 354 4.50 -3.46 10.50
CA MET A 354 3.79 -4.73 10.68
C MET A 354 3.87 -5.28 12.11
N TYR A 355 4.83 -4.85 12.93
CA TYR A 355 5.03 -5.41 14.28
C TYR A 355 3.88 -5.15 15.27
N ARG A 356 2.99 -4.21 14.95
CA ARG A 356 1.93 -3.68 15.82
C ARG A 356 1.18 -4.71 16.68
#